data_AF-A0A250DQQ3-F1
#
_entry.id   AF-A0A250DQQ3-F1
#
_cell.length_a   1.000
_cell.length_b   1.000
_cell.length_c   1.000
_cell.angle_alpha   90.00
_cell.angle_beta   90.00
_cell.angle_gamma   90.00
#
_symmetry.space_group_name_H-M   'P 1'
#
loop_
_entity.id
_entity.type
_entity.pdbx_description
1 polymer ?
#
loop_
_entity_poly.entity_id
_entity_poly.type
_entity_poly.pdbx_seq_one_letter_code
_entity_poly.pdbx_strand_id
1 'polypeptide(L)'
;MQGRIVFLLEEPSMKVLLEGLLPRLFPGWVDGQQFLCVPHEGKNDLDRSIPRKLGAWRIPGDRFVIVRDNDNADCIALKSRLTALCKDGGRPETLVRLVCQELEGWYIGDLRALATAFALPKTDSPAQRKRFANPDSWQKPSIEVKRLVPTFQKISGARLMASHLDSQGNRSRSYQVFLEGVSRIAIGMGYQKPS
;
A
#
# COMPACT_ATOMS: atom_id res chain seq x y z
N MET A 1 19.61 -3.89 -7.13
CA MET A 1 19.11 -2.51 -6.94
C MET A 1 20.15 -1.70 -6.17
N GLN A 2 20.30 -0.42 -6.49
CA GLN A 2 21.17 0.50 -5.76
C GLN A 2 20.43 1.07 -4.54
N GLY A 3 20.63 0.47 -3.36
CA GLY A 3 19.91 0.82 -2.13
C GLY A 3 18.52 0.17 -2.03
N ARG A 4 17.74 0.61 -1.03
CA ARG A 4 16.40 0.09 -0.71
C ARG A 4 15.29 1.07 -1.02
N ILE A 5 14.08 0.55 -1.19
CA ILE A 5 12.87 1.36 -1.08
C ILE A 5 12.35 1.30 0.35
N VAL A 6 12.42 2.43 1.06
CA VAL A 6 11.94 2.56 2.43
C VAL A 6 10.50 3.06 2.40
N PHE A 7 9.59 2.25 2.92
CA PHE A 7 8.18 2.58 3.03
C PHE A 7 7.86 3.15 4.41
N LEU A 8 7.40 4.40 4.48
CA LEU A 8 6.80 4.98 5.68
C LEU A 8 5.29 4.78 5.61
N LEU A 9 4.75 3.96 6.51
CA LEU A 9 3.39 3.43 6.44
C LEU A 9 2.55 3.93 7.60
N GLU A 10 1.29 4.27 7.34
CA GLU A 10 0.40 4.82 8.38
C GLU A 10 0.12 3.86 9.53
N GLU A 11 -0.13 2.58 9.24
CA GLU A 11 -0.50 1.59 10.25
C GLU A 11 0.20 0.23 10.08
N PRO A 12 0.26 -0.63 11.13
CA PRO A 12 0.95 -1.91 11.06
C PRO A 12 0.39 -2.91 10.04
N SER A 13 -0.90 -2.84 9.70
CA SER A 13 -1.53 -3.71 8.69
C SER A 13 -0.90 -3.50 7.31
N MET A 14 -0.52 -2.26 6.95
CA MET A 14 0.15 -1.94 5.69
C MET A 14 1.52 -2.60 5.62
N LYS A 15 2.28 -2.62 6.74
CA LYS A 15 3.57 -3.32 6.80
C LYS A 15 3.37 -4.80 6.53
N VAL A 16 2.44 -5.43 7.24
CA VAL A 16 2.15 -6.86 7.08
C VAL A 16 1.71 -7.19 5.66
N LEU A 17 0.90 -6.32 5.04
CA LEU A 17 0.51 -6.48 3.64
C LEU A 17 1.72 -6.41 2.70
N LEU A 18 2.53 -5.35 2.79
CA LEU A 18 3.63 -5.12 1.87
C LEU A 18 4.76 -6.12 2.01
N GLU A 19 5.06 -6.58 3.23
CA GLU A 19 6.07 -7.62 3.46
C GLU A 19 5.75 -8.94 2.78
N GLY A 20 4.48 -9.32 2.72
CA GLY A 20 4.06 -10.52 1.98
C GLY A 20 3.86 -10.27 0.48
N LEU A 21 3.39 -9.08 0.12
CA LEU A 21 3.00 -8.75 -1.25
C LEU A 21 4.21 -8.44 -2.14
N LEU A 22 5.14 -7.60 -1.67
CA LEU A 22 6.23 -7.09 -2.49
C LEU A 22 7.17 -8.20 -3.00
N PRO A 23 7.59 -9.21 -2.20
CA PRO A 23 8.41 -10.31 -2.71
C PRO A 23 7.74 -11.13 -3.83
N ARG A 24 6.40 -11.23 -3.81
CA ARG A 24 5.63 -11.91 -4.86
C ARG A 24 5.56 -11.10 -6.14
N LEU A 25 5.33 -9.80 -6.03
CA LEU A 25 5.18 -8.92 -7.19
C LEU A 25 6.52 -8.49 -7.79
N PHE A 26 7.58 -8.48 -6.97
CA PHE A 26 8.94 -8.17 -7.34
C PHE A 26 9.86 -9.33 -6.93
N PRO A 27 9.90 -10.42 -7.72
CA PRO A 27 10.72 -11.58 -7.40
C PRO A 27 12.18 -11.22 -7.09
N GLY A 28 12.72 -11.83 -6.04
CA GLY A 28 14.06 -11.54 -5.53
C GLY A 28 14.12 -10.41 -4.50
N TRP A 29 13.00 -9.75 -4.19
CA TRP A 29 12.94 -8.81 -3.08
C TRP A 29 12.83 -9.52 -1.74
N VAL A 30 13.69 -9.11 -0.80
CA VAL A 30 13.73 -9.57 0.57
C VAL A 30 13.62 -8.35 1.49
N ASP A 31 12.79 -8.47 2.54
CA ASP A 31 12.66 -7.43 3.55
C ASP A 31 14.02 -7.15 4.22
N GLY A 32 14.28 -5.88 4.46
CA GLY A 32 15.57 -5.36 4.94
C GLY A 32 16.66 -5.21 3.87
N GLN A 33 16.53 -5.86 2.69
CA GLN A 33 17.55 -5.87 1.63
C GLN A 33 17.20 -5.01 0.41
N GLN A 34 16.03 -5.22 -0.21
CA GLN A 34 15.56 -4.41 -1.36
C GLN A 34 14.50 -3.39 -0.93
N PHE A 35 13.81 -3.65 0.17
CA PHE A 35 12.85 -2.74 0.76
C PHE A 35 12.89 -2.81 2.29
N LEU A 36 12.30 -1.80 2.94
CA LEU A 36 12.11 -1.77 4.39
C LEU A 36 10.77 -1.12 4.70
N CYS A 37 9.92 -1.80 5.47
CA CYS A 37 8.64 -1.25 5.92
C CYS A 37 8.74 -0.69 7.34
N VAL A 38 8.47 0.61 7.49
CA VAL A 38 8.44 1.33 8.77
C VAL A 38 6.99 1.75 9.07
N PRO A 39 6.29 1.03 9.96
CA PRO A 39 4.91 1.34 10.33
C PRO A 39 4.87 2.45 11.37
N HIS A 40 3.70 3.07 11.50
CA HIS A 40 3.40 4.11 12.48
C HIS A 40 2.09 3.79 13.19
N GLU A 41 1.73 4.61 14.18
CA GLU A 41 0.48 4.51 14.93
C GLU A 41 -0.53 5.57 14.44
N GLY A 42 -0.85 5.51 13.15
CA GLY A 42 -1.83 6.37 12.49
C GLY A 42 -1.24 7.67 11.92
N LYS A 43 -2.07 8.42 11.18
CA LYS A 43 -1.68 9.61 10.42
C LYS A 43 -0.87 10.65 11.19
N ASN A 44 -1.20 10.92 12.44
CA ASN A 44 -0.53 11.96 13.22
C ASN A 44 0.92 11.56 13.54
N ASP A 45 1.14 10.28 13.84
CA ASP A 45 2.49 9.78 14.08
C ASP A 45 3.31 9.75 12.79
N LEU A 46 2.73 9.24 11.69
CA LEU A 46 3.35 9.28 10.37
C LEU A 46 3.73 10.71 9.95
N ASP A 47 2.79 11.66 10.04
CA ASP A 47 3.01 13.03 9.59
C ASP A 47 4.16 13.71 10.34
N ARG A 48 4.25 13.51 11.67
CA ARG A 48 5.36 14.04 12.48
C ARG A 48 6.68 13.34 12.19
N SER A 49 6.63 12.07 11.79
CA SER A 49 7.83 11.27 11.56
C SER A 49 8.52 11.61 10.23
N ILE A 50 7.76 11.99 9.20
CA ILE A 50 8.26 12.24 7.83
C ILE A 50 9.49 13.15 7.81
N PRO A 51 9.41 14.44 8.20
CA PRO A 51 10.55 15.35 8.04
C PRO A 51 11.75 14.90 8.89
N ARG A 52 11.50 14.39 10.10
CA ARG A 52 12.53 13.90 11.02
C ARG A 52 13.27 12.68 10.49
N LYS A 53 12.54 11.66 10.02
CA LYS A 53 13.14 10.42 9.50
C LYS A 53 13.88 10.68 8.20
N LEU A 54 13.28 11.43 7.27
CA LEU A 54 13.89 11.76 5.99
C LEU A 54 15.20 12.55 6.16
N GLY A 55 15.20 13.58 7.03
CA GLY A 55 16.38 14.42 7.27
C GLY A 55 17.51 13.70 8.02
N ALA A 56 17.16 12.74 8.88
CA ALA A 56 18.14 11.94 9.63
C ALA A 56 18.68 10.74 8.83
N TRP A 57 18.05 10.34 7.72
CA TRP A 57 18.43 9.12 7.00
C TRP A 57 19.67 9.32 6.13
N ARG A 58 20.78 8.69 6.53
CA ARG A 58 22.10 8.83 5.89
C ARG A 58 22.53 7.66 5.02
N ILE A 59 21.66 6.68 4.78
CA ILE A 59 21.99 5.51 3.96
C ILE A 59 21.95 5.91 2.48
N PRO A 60 23.07 5.82 1.74
CA PRO A 60 23.11 6.19 0.32
C PRO A 60 22.27 5.25 -0.54
N GLY A 61 21.67 5.79 -1.59
CA GLY A 61 20.86 5.02 -2.55
C GLY A 61 19.44 4.70 -2.07
N ASP A 62 19.16 4.70 -0.77
CA ASP A 62 17.80 4.51 -0.25
C ASP A 62 16.85 5.60 -0.78
N ARG A 63 15.69 5.17 -1.27
CA ARG A 63 14.59 6.02 -1.75
C ARG A 63 13.34 5.77 -0.91
N PHE A 64 12.47 6.78 -0.82
CA PHE A 64 11.33 6.73 0.07
C PHE A 64 9.98 6.67 -0.66
N VAL A 65 9.06 5.92 -0.07
CA VAL A 65 7.65 5.90 -0.41
C VAL A 65 6.83 6.10 0.86
N ILE A 66 5.95 7.08 0.87
CA ILE A 66 4.95 7.25 1.94
C ILE A 66 3.65 6.63 1.45
N VAL A 67 3.07 5.74 2.26
CA VAL A 67 1.74 5.17 2.02
C VAL A 67 0.84 5.52 3.20
N ARG A 68 -0.28 6.17 2.88
CA ARG A 68 -1.20 6.70 3.88
C ARG A 68 -2.65 6.54 3.41
N ASP A 69 -3.57 6.27 4.33
CA ASP A 69 -5.00 6.29 4.07
C ASP A 69 -5.50 7.74 3.87
N ASN A 70 -6.47 7.90 2.97
CA ASN A 70 -7.07 9.20 2.70
C ASN A 70 -8.12 9.59 3.75
N ASP A 71 -8.80 8.64 4.41
CA ASP A 71 -9.84 8.90 5.43
C ASP A 71 -10.91 9.95 5.02
N ASN A 72 -11.34 9.95 3.77
CA ASN A 72 -12.25 10.95 3.19
C ASN A 72 -11.72 12.41 3.20
N ALA A 73 -10.40 12.60 3.35
CA ALA A 73 -9.78 13.91 3.22
C ALA A 73 -9.76 14.40 1.76
N ASP A 74 -9.54 15.71 1.59
CA ASP A 74 -9.16 16.27 0.29
C ASP A 74 -7.79 15.70 -0.11
N CYS A 75 -7.79 14.82 -1.11
CA CYS A 75 -6.61 14.10 -1.54
C CYS A 75 -5.55 15.02 -2.17
N ILE A 76 -5.95 16.15 -2.76
CA ILE A 76 -5.05 17.13 -3.36
C ILE A 76 -4.35 17.91 -2.24
N ALA A 77 -5.10 18.40 -1.27
CA ALA A 77 -4.56 19.11 -0.12
C ALA A 77 -3.65 18.19 0.72
N LEU A 78 -4.11 16.95 0.98
CA LEU A 78 -3.35 15.96 1.74
C LEU A 78 -2.02 15.60 1.06
N LYS A 79 -2.05 15.31 -0.25
CA LYS A 79 -0.84 14.99 -1.02
C LYS A 79 0.13 16.18 -1.05
N SER A 80 -0.38 17.40 -1.19
CA SER A 80 0.43 18.62 -1.18
C SER A 80 1.15 18.80 0.15
N ARG A 81 0.42 18.60 1.27
CA ARG A 81 0.98 18.69 2.62
C ARG A 81 2.05 17.63 2.88
N LEU A 82 1.81 16.37 2.52
CA LEU A 82 2.82 15.31 2.66
C LEU A 82 4.06 15.59 1.81
N THR A 83 3.88 16.14 0.61
CA THR A 83 5.00 16.55 -0.26
C THR A 83 5.80 17.69 0.37
N ALA A 84 5.15 18.65 1.03
CA ALA A 84 5.82 19.72 1.77
C ALA A 84 6.66 19.15 2.93
N LEU A 85 6.11 18.22 3.72
CA LEU A 85 6.86 17.54 4.78
C LEU A 85 8.09 16.78 4.25
N CYS A 86 8.01 16.21 3.04
CA CYS A 86 9.17 15.58 2.39
C CYS A 86 10.25 16.59 2.00
N LYS A 87 9.85 17.77 1.50
CA LYS A 87 10.76 18.87 1.19
C LYS A 87 11.46 19.38 2.46
N ASP A 88 10.72 19.55 3.54
CA ASP A 88 11.25 19.98 4.84
C ASP A 88 12.24 18.96 5.41
N GLY A 89 12.00 17.67 5.16
CA GLY A 89 12.94 16.58 5.45
C GLY A 89 14.12 16.45 4.49
N GLY A 90 14.29 17.36 3.52
CA GLY A 90 15.40 17.35 2.56
C GLY A 90 15.33 16.24 1.51
N ARG A 91 14.16 15.62 1.30
CA ARG A 91 13.94 14.49 0.38
C ARG A 91 12.74 14.75 -0.55
N PRO A 92 12.75 15.82 -1.37
CA PRO A 92 11.63 16.20 -2.23
C PRO A 92 11.25 15.13 -3.29
N GLU A 93 12.15 14.21 -3.59
CA GLU A 93 11.97 13.08 -4.49
C GLU A 93 11.11 11.94 -3.91
N THR A 94 10.76 12.02 -2.63
CA THR A 94 9.94 11.01 -1.94
C THR A 94 8.60 10.81 -2.63
N LEU A 95 8.24 9.56 -2.88
CA LEU A 95 6.97 9.22 -3.53
C LEU A 95 5.83 9.20 -2.50
N VAL A 96 4.84 10.06 -2.68
CA VAL A 96 3.61 10.01 -1.87
C VAL A 96 2.52 9.18 -2.58
N ARG A 97 1.98 8.19 -1.89
CA ARG A 97 0.85 7.37 -2.33
C ARG A 97 -0.26 7.35 -1.28
N LEU A 98 -1.45 7.71 -1.72
CA LEU A 98 -2.64 7.67 -0.90
C LEU A 98 -3.46 6.46 -1.28
N VAL A 99 -3.84 5.67 -0.28
CA VAL A 99 -4.89 4.67 -0.42
C VAL A 99 -6.22 5.41 -0.42
N CYS A 100 -7.10 5.09 -1.36
CA CYS A 100 -8.44 5.68 -1.36
C CYS A 100 -9.25 5.14 -0.17
N GLN A 101 -9.59 6.05 0.74
CA GLN A 101 -10.25 5.80 2.01
C GLN A 101 -9.44 4.99 3.00
N GLU A 102 -9.35 3.67 2.85
CA GLU A 102 -8.69 2.77 3.80
C GLU A 102 -8.01 1.62 3.03
N LEU A 103 -7.00 0.99 3.62
CA LEU A 103 -6.29 -0.17 3.06
C LEU A 103 -7.23 -1.26 2.51
N GLU A 104 -8.35 -1.49 3.18
CA GLU A 104 -9.37 -2.45 2.76
C GLU A 104 -9.99 -2.17 1.39
N GLY A 105 -9.87 -0.94 0.87
CA GLY A 105 -10.22 -0.57 -0.50
C GLY A 105 -9.46 -1.41 -1.54
N TRP A 106 -8.21 -1.77 -1.25
CA TRP A 106 -7.42 -2.65 -2.10
C TRP A 106 -7.92 -4.09 -2.06
N TYR A 107 -8.52 -4.53 -0.95
CA TYR A 107 -9.05 -5.89 -0.81
C TYR A 107 -10.37 -6.08 -1.56
N ILE A 108 -11.29 -5.12 -1.46
CA ILE A 108 -12.54 -5.15 -2.26
C ILE A 108 -12.27 -4.95 -3.76
N GLY A 109 -11.12 -4.35 -4.11
CA GLY A 109 -10.67 -4.23 -5.49
C GLY A 109 -10.29 -5.56 -6.15
N ASP A 110 -10.06 -6.61 -5.36
CA ASP A 110 -9.76 -7.96 -5.85
C ASP A 110 -10.60 -9.01 -5.08
N LEU A 111 -11.87 -9.11 -5.46
CA LEU A 111 -12.80 -10.06 -4.83
C LEU A 111 -12.38 -11.52 -5.01
N ARG A 112 -11.64 -11.84 -6.09
CA ARG A 112 -11.10 -13.17 -6.32
C ARG A 112 -10.03 -13.50 -5.28
N ALA A 113 -9.11 -12.57 -5.04
CA ALA A 113 -8.12 -12.71 -3.97
C ALA A 113 -8.81 -12.84 -2.60
N LEU A 114 -9.81 -12.00 -2.33
CA LEU A 114 -10.56 -12.03 -1.06
C LEU A 114 -11.29 -13.37 -0.87
N ALA A 115 -11.95 -13.89 -1.91
CA ALA A 115 -12.62 -15.18 -1.88
C ALA A 115 -11.64 -16.33 -1.61
N THR A 116 -10.48 -16.30 -2.25
CA THR A 116 -9.44 -17.32 -2.10
C THR A 116 -8.82 -17.28 -0.72
N ALA A 117 -8.43 -16.08 -0.27
CA ALA A 117 -7.75 -15.83 1.00
C ALA A 117 -8.54 -16.33 2.22
N PHE A 118 -9.87 -16.28 2.16
CA PHE A 118 -10.75 -16.67 3.26
C PHE A 118 -11.56 -17.94 2.99
N ALA A 119 -11.32 -18.63 1.87
CA ALA A 119 -12.08 -19.81 1.42
C ALA A 119 -13.61 -19.55 1.35
N LEU A 120 -13.99 -18.37 0.87
CA LEU A 120 -15.38 -17.93 0.74
C LEU A 120 -15.73 -17.63 -0.74
N PRO A 121 -15.91 -18.65 -1.60
CA PRO A 121 -16.11 -18.47 -3.03
C PRO A 121 -17.31 -17.55 -3.39
N LYS A 122 -18.32 -17.46 -2.51
CA LYS A 122 -19.48 -16.59 -2.71
C LYS A 122 -19.18 -15.09 -2.67
N THR A 123 -18.03 -14.67 -2.11
CA THR A 123 -17.64 -13.24 -2.10
C THR A 123 -17.27 -12.76 -3.50
N ASP A 124 -16.84 -13.66 -4.38
CA ASP A 124 -16.54 -13.38 -5.78
C ASP A 124 -17.69 -13.79 -6.71
N SER A 125 -18.78 -13.00 -6.68
CA SER A 125 -19.95 -13.21 -7.55
C SER A 125 -20.17 -12.05 -8.53
N PRO A 126 -20.88 -12.24 -9.65
CA PRO A 126 -21.20 -11.17 -10.58
C PRO A 126 -21.87 -9.96 -9.91
N ALA A 127 -22.74 -10.19 -8.92
CA ALA A 127 -23.40 -9.15 -8.15
C ALA A 127 -22.39 -8.32 -7.33
N GLN A 128 -21.47 -8.98 -6.60
CA GLN A 128 -20.45 -8.27 -5.83
C GLN A 128 -19.44 -7.57 -6.74
N ARG A 129 -19.03 -8.18 -7.86
CA ARG A 129 -18.16 -7.53 -8.86
C ARG A 129 -18.78 -6.27 -9.46
N LYS A 130 -20.10 -6.28 -9.68
CA LYS A 130 -20.85 -5.08 -10.12
C LYS A 130 -20.93 -4.03 -9.01
N ARG A 131 -21.18 -4.45 -7.77
CA ARG A 131 -21.25 -3.57 -6.60
C ARG A 131 -19.92 -2.85 -6.34
N PHE A 132 -18.81 -3.58 -6.32
CA PHE A 132 -17.47 -3.06 -6.10
C PHE A 132 -16.77 -2.69 -7.43
N ALA A 133 -17.53 -2.20 -8.41
CA ALA A 133 -16.97 -1.89 -9.72
C ALA A 133 -15.94 -0.76 -9.71
N ASN A 134 -16.09 0.17 -8.77
CA ASN A 134 -15.13 1.21 -8.46
C ASN A 134 -14.80 1.13 -6.95
N PRO A 135 -13.81 0.32 -6.54
CA PRO A 135 -13.50 0.12 -5.11
C PRO A 135 -13.03 1.42 -4.43
N ASP A 136 -12.33 2.30 -5.13
CA ASP A 136 -11.79 3.54 -4.57
C ASP A 136 -12.86 4.59 -4.22
N SER A 137 -14.08 4.46 -4.74
CA SER A 137 -15.19 5.36 -4.38
C SER A 137 -15.90 4.98 -3.06
N TRP A 138 -15.60 3.80 -2.49
CA TRP A 138 -16.26 3.32 -1.28
C TRP A 138 -15.75 4.04 -0.04
N GLN A 139 -16.64 4.73 0.69
CA GLN A 139 -16.30 5.58 1.83
C GLN A 139 -15.78 4.83 3.06
N LYS A 140 -16.20 3.57 3.25
CA LYS A 140 -15.87 2.71 4.40
C LYS A 140 -15.62 1.27 3.95
N PRO A 141 -14.56 1.00 3.18
CA PRO A 141 -14.30 -0.33 2.64
C PRO A 141 -14.08 -1.38 3.75
N SER A 142 -13.57 -1.00 4.93
CA SER A 142 -13.43 -1.90 6.08
C SER A 142 -14.75 -2.53 6.54
N ILE A 143 -15.84 -1.75 6.54
CA ILE A 143 -17.19 -2.26 6.85
C ILE A 143 -17.63 -3.28 5.80
N GLU A 144 -17.37 -3.02 4.53
CA GLU A 144 -17.76 -3.91 3.45
C GLU A 144 -16.95 -5.21 3.46
N VAL A 145 -15.64 -5.13 3.71
CA VAL A 145 -14.81 -6.33 3.93
C VAL A 145 -15.35 -7.13 5.10
N LYS A 146 -15.71 -6.50 6.23
CA LYS A 146 -16.29 -7.20 7.39
C LYS A 146 -17.64 -7.84 7.09
N ARG A 147 -18.46 -7.24 6.21
CA ARG A 147 -19.73 -7.83 5.75
C ARG A 147 -19.51 -9.05 4.86
N LEU A 148 -18.55 -8.99 3.94
CA LEU A 148 -18.19 -10.10 3.07
C LEU A 148 -17.51 -11.23 3.85
N VAL A 149 -16.70 -10.88 4.84
CA VAL A 149 -15.87 -11.78 5.64
C VAL A 149 -16.03 -11.42 7.12
N PRO A 150 -17.06 -11.93 7.82
CA PRO A 150 -17.32 -11.61 9.23
C PRO A 150 -16.16 -11.93 10.18
N THR A 151 -15.31 -12.89 9.83
CA THR A 151 -14.11 -13.29 10.59
C THR A 151 -12.90 -12.38 10.35
N PHE A 152 -12.99 -11.40 9.45
CA PHE A 152 -11.88 -10.51 9.09
C PHE A 152 -11.32 -9.77 10.31
N GLN A 153 -10.00 -9.76 10.44
CA GLN A 153 -9.22 -8.98 11.40
C GLN A 153 -8.09 -8.28 10.64
N LYS A 154 -7.78 -7.03 10.96
CA LYS A 154 -6.84 -6.21 10.16
C LYS A 154 -5.51 -6.89 9.88
N ILE A 155 -4.83 -7.38 10.92
CA ILE A 155 -3.47 -7.95 10.79
C ILE A 155 -3.47 -9.31 10.10
N SER A 156 -4.28 -10.27 10.55
CA SER A 156 -4.34 -11.58 9.91
C SER A 156 -4.92 -11.48 8.50
N GLY A 157 -5.89 -10.60 8.28
CA GLY A 157 -6.46 -10.30 6.99
C GLY A 157 -5.45 -9.70 6.02
N ALA A 158 -4.65 -8.71 6.44
CA ALA A 158 -3.56 -8.18 5.63
C ALA A 158 -2.57 -9.28 5.21
N ARG A 159 -2.21 -10.19 6.13
CA ARG A 159 -1.31 -11.33 5.84
C ARG A 159 -1.89 -12.30 4.81
N LEU A 160 -3.18 -12.62 4.94
CA LEU A 160 -3.88 -13.49 3.97
C LEU A 160 -3.97 -12.78 2.62
N MET A 161 -4.40 -11.52 2.59
CA MET A 161 -4.52 -10.74 1.36
C MET A 161 -3.17 -10.56 0.66
N ALA A 162 -2.07 -10.36 1.38
CA ALA A 162 -0.72 -10.29 0.81
C ALA A 162 -0.36 -11.50 -0.06
N SER A 163 -0.90 -12.67 0.31
CA SER A 163 -0.67 -13.95 -0.38
C SER A 163 -1.56 -14.15 -1.60
N HIS A 164 -2.52 -13.27 -1.87
CA HIS A 164 -3.51 -13.47 -2.92
C HIS A 164 -3.76 -12.26 -3.82
N LEU A 165 -3.53 -11.03 -3.35
CA LEU A 165 -3.70 -9.82 -4.16
C LEU A 165 -2.91 -9.94 -5.45
N ASP A 166 -3.60 -9.71 -6.56
CA ASP A 166 -2.99 -9.73 -7.88
C ASP A 166 -2.50 -8.34 -8.30
N SER A 167 -1.55 -8.29 -9.22
CA SER A 167 -1.05 -7.03 -9.80
C SER A 167 -1.90 -6.51 -10.96
N GLN A 168 -2.63 -7.38 -11.67
CA GLN A 168 -3.38 -7.04 -12.90
C GLN A 168 -4.91 -7.06 -12.68
N GLY A 169 -5.39 -7.97 -11.83
CA GLY A 169 -6.80 -8.21 -11.57
C GLY A 169 -7.44 -7.25 -10.55
N ASN A 170 -6.63 -6.48 -9.83
CA ASN A 170 -7.14 -5.53 -8.84
C ASN A 170 -7.67 -4.26 -9.51
N ARG A 171 -8.92 -3.92 -9.22
CA ARG A 171 -9.66 -2.79 -9.81
C ARG A 171 -9.48 -1.47 -9.07
N SER A 172 -8.77 -1.45 -7.95
CA SER A 172 -8.41 -0.20 -7.26
C SER A 172 -7.36 0.56 -8.05
N ARG A 173 -7.72 1.77 -8.49
CA ARG A 173 -6.79 2.67 -9.18
C ARG A 173 -5.70 3.13 -8.21
N SER A 174 -6.01 3.37 -6.94
CA SER A 174 -5.02 3.73 -5.92
C SER A 174 -3.98 2.63 -5.72
N TYR A 175 -4.39 1.35 -5.73
CA TYR A 175 -3.48 0.20 -5.71
C TYR A 175 -2.61 0.11 -6.97
N GLN A 176 -3.21 0.24 -8.16
CA GLN A 176 -2.46 0.22 -9.42
C GLN A 176 -1.41 1.34 -9.47
N VAL A 177 -1.79 2.57 -9.11
CA VAL A 177 -0.88 3.73 -9.09
C VAL A 177 0.21 3.58 -8.03
N PHE A 178 -0.07 2.90 -6.92
CA PHE A 178 0.95 2.50 -5.95
C PHE A 178 1.97 1.56 -6.59
N LEU A 179 1.54 0.44 -7.19
CA LEU A 179 2.42 -0.52 -7.85
C LEU A 179 3.21 0.09 -9.01
N GLU A 180 2.58 0.89 -9.87
CA GLU A 180 3.23 1.64 -10.95
C GLU A 180 4.32 2.58 -10.42
N GLY A 181 4.08 3.21 -9.27
CA GLY A 181 5.06 4.08 -8.61
C GLY A 181 6.26 3.31 -8.08
N VAL A 182 6.01 2.22 -7.34
CA VAL A 182 7.04 1.35 -6.79
C VAL A 182 7.89 0.73 -7.90
N SER A 183 7.25 0.23 -8.97
CA SER A 183 7.92 -0.36 -10.12
C SER A 183 8.85 0.65 -10.82
N ARG A 184 8.39 1.89 -11.06
CA ARG A 184 9.24 2.93 -11.65
C ARG A 184 10.46 3.26 -10.80
N ILE A 185 10.30 3.35 -9.48
CA ILE A 185 11.42 3.58 -8.56
C ILE A 185 12.39 2.41 -8.63
N ALA A 186 11.88 1.18 -8.54
CA ALA A 186 12.68 -0.04 -8.59
C ALA A 186 13.51 -0.14 -9.87
N ILE A 187 12.90 0.04 -11.04
CA ILE A 187 13.57 0.03 -12.34
C ILE A 187 14.64 1.14 -12.39
N GLY A 188 14.30 2.34 -11.92
CA GLY A 188 15.25 3.46 -11.80
C GLY A 188 16.37 3.24 -10.78
N MET A 189 16.30 2.17 -9.97
CA MET A 189 17.36 1.70 -9.07
C MET A 189 18.05 0.45 -9.61
N GLY A 190 17.77 0.03 -10.84
CA GLY A 190 18.38 -1.14 -11.48
C GLY A 190 17.73 -2.47 -11.11
N TYR A 191 16.46 -2.48 -10.68
CA TYR A 191 15.68 -3.72 -10.65
C TYR A 191 15.37 -4.17 -12.08
N GLN A 192 15.65 -5.44 -12.38
CA GLN A 192 15.25 -6.10 -13.61
C GLN A 192 14.34 -7.25 -13.23
N LYS A 193 13.15 -7.31 -13.85
CA LYS A 193 12.25 -8.43 -13.64
C LYS A 193 12.94 -9.69 -14.20
N PRO A 194 12.97 -10.81 -13.46
CA PRO A 194 13.50 -12.06 -14.01
C PRO A 194 12.76 -12.43 -15.30
N SER A 195 13.52 -12.96 -16.26
CA SER A 195 13.00 -13.49 -17.53
C SER A 195 12.08 -14.68 -17.30
#